data_AF-A0A7C9FTX4-F1
#
_entry.id   AF-A0A7C9FTX4-F1
#
_cell.length_a   1.000
_cell.length_b   1.000
_cell.length_c   1.000
_cell.angle_alpha   90.00
_cell.angle_beta   90.00
_cell.angle_gamma   90.00
#
_symmetry.space_group_name_H-M   'P 1'
#
loop_
_entity.id
_entity.type
_entity.pdbx_description
1 polymer ?
#
loop_
_entity_poly.entity_id
_entity_poly.type
_entity_poly.pdbx_seq_one_letter_code
_entity_poly.pdbx_strand_id
1 'polypeptide(L)' 'MTETERRHFARLSPDAFRHTFGTQSVATEVPLDVVQQLLGHASLKTTSMYVTAEQRMRWRELAKYHARLAAED' A
#
# COMPACT_ATOMS: atom_id res chain seq x y z
N MET A 1 -14.22 21.88 15.43
CA MET A 1 -13.11 20.91 15.35
C MET A 1 -12.27 21.01 16.61
N THR A 2 -12.21 19.94 17.39
CA THR A 2 -11.46 19.86 18.64
C THR A 2 -9.97 19.64 18.38
N GLU A 3 -9.13 19.90 19.39
CA GLU A 3 -7.68 19.65 19.30
C GLU A 3 -7.37 18.15 19.10
N THR A 4 -8.18 17.27 19.69
CA THR A 4 -8.09 15.82 19.50
C THR A 4 -8.36 15.42 18.05
N GLU A 5 -9.40 15.97 17.43
CA GLU A 5 -9.72 15.74 16.01
C GLU A 5 -8.60 16.24 15.09
N ARG A 6 -8.03 17.43 15.36
CA ARG A 6 -6.88 17.94 14.58
C ARG A 6 -5.69 16.99 14.60
N ARG A 7 -5.30 16.49 15.78
CA ARG A 7 -4.18 15.56 15.91
C ARG A 7 -4.48 14.21 15.25
N HIS A 8 -5.72 13.76 15.31
CA HIS A 8 -6.14 12.54 14.64
C HIS A 8 -6.02 12.67 13.11
N PHE A 9 -6.60 13.72 12.52
CA PHE A 9 -6.49 13.97 11.08
C PHE A 9 -5.04 14.21 10.63
N ALA A 10 -4.27 14.98 11.39
CA ALA A 10 -2.86 15.23 11.08
C ALA A 10 -1.96 13.99 11.16
N ARG A 11 -2.37 12.91 11.85
CA ARG A 11 -1.68 11.61 11.83
C ARG A 11 -2.17 10.71 10.70
N LEU A 12 -3.49 10.70 10.47
CA LEU A 12 -4.09 9.96 9.36
C LEU A 12 -3.54 10.43 8.00
N SER A 13 -3.30 11.72 7.81
CA SER A 13 -2.78 12.21 6.52
C SER A 13 -1.37 11.68 6.18
N PRO A 14 -0.35 11.75 7.08
CA PRO A 14 0.93 11.08 6.88
C PRO A 14 0.83 9.56 6.72
N ASP A 15 0.04 8.87 7.54
CA ASP A 15 -0.06 7.41 7.46
C ASP A 15 -0.77 6.96 6.18
N ALA A 16 -1.81 7.68 5.76
CA ALA A 16 -2.45 7.48 4.46
C ALA A 16 -1.49 7.74 3.30
N PHE A 17 -0.71 8.83 3.37
CA PHE A 17 0.30 9.12 2.35
C PHE A 17 1.35 8.00 2.26
N ARG A 18 1.94 7.58 3.38
CA ARG A 18 2.89 6.46 3.43
C ARG A 18 2.27 5.20 2.84
N HIS A 19 1.01 4.93 3.17
CA HIS A 19 0.31 3.75 2.67
C HIS A 19 0.13 3.77 1.14
N THR A 20 -0.39 4.88 0.61
CA THR A 20 -0.60 5.04 -0.83
C THR A 20 0.73 5.03 -1.59
N PHE A 21 1.68 5.87 -1.18
CA PHE A 21 3.00 5.96 -1.82
C PHE A 21 3.76 4.63 -1.76
N GLY A 22 3.81 3.99 -0.59
CA GLY A 22 4.52 2.73 -0.40
C GLY A 22 3.94 1.59 -1.23
N THR A 23 2.60 1.46 -1.24
CA THR A 23 1.92 0.43 -2.04
C THR A 23 2.12 0.66 -3.54
N GLN A 24 2.00 1.91 -4.02
CA GLN A 24 2.19 2.23 -5.44
C GLN A 24 3.64 2.06 -5.89
N SER A 25 4.61 2.43 -5.05
CA SER A 25 6.04 2.26 -5.37
C SER A 25 6.39 0.77 -5.53
N VAL A 26 5.90 -0.09 -4.63
CA VAL A 26 6.09 -1.54 -4.75
C VAL A 26 5.37 -2.10 -5.98
N ALA A 27 4.16 -1.63 -6.28
CA ALA A 27 3.42 -2.04 -7.47
C ALA A 27 4.10 -1.63 -8.79
N THR A 28 4.95 -0.59 -8.75
CA THR A 28 5.76 -0.12 -9.89
C THR A 28 7.19 -0.66 -9.84
N GLU A 29 7.41 -1.72 -9.06
CA GLU A 29 8.67 -2.47 -8.99
C GLU A 29 9.87 -1.65 -8.48
N VAL A 30 9.62 -0.56 -7.73
CA VAL A 30 10.69 0.15 -7.02
C VAL A 30 11.28 -0.80 -5.96
N PRO A 31 12.61 -0.96 -5.89
CA PRO A 31 13.26 -1.80 -4.89
C PRO A 31 12.84 -1.46 -3.45
N LEU A 32 12.58 -2.47 -2.64
CA LEU A 32 11.97 -2.30 -1.31
C LEU A 32 12.85 -1.49 -0.35
N ASP A 33 14.18 -1.56 -0.50
CA ASP A 33 15.16 -0.77 0.23
C ASP A 33 15.13 0.71 -0.16
N VAL A 34 14.91 1.02 -1.45
CA VAL A 34 14.69 2.40 -1.91
C VAL A 34 13.39 2.96 -1.33
N VAL A 35 12.29 2.19 -1.35
CA VAL A 35 11.02 2.61 -0.74
C VAL A 35 11.17 2.84 0.77
N GLN A 36 11.93 1.98 1.46
CA GLN A 36 12.22 2.13 2.89
C GLN A 36 12.97 3.43 3.20
N GLN A 37 13.99 3.77 2.40
CA GLN A 37 14.74 5.02 2.55
C GLN A 37 13.88 6.25 2.28
N LEU A 38 13.09 6.25 1.20
CA LEU A 38 12.20 7.37 0.84
C LEU A 38 11.12 7.64 1.90
N LEU A 39 10.62 6.59 2.56
CA LEU A 39 9.63 6.70 3.64
C LEU A 39 10.24 6.95 5.03
N GLY A 40 11.56 6.89 5.15
CA GLY A 40 12.27 7.05 6.42
C GLY A 40 11.94 5.94 7.44
N HIS A 41 11.60 4.74 6.98
CA HIS A 41 11.30 3.62 7.88
C HIS A 41 12.58 3.05 8.51
N ALA A 42 12.53 2.73 9.80
CA ALA A 42 13.69 2.21 10.53
C ALA A 42 14.10 0.77 10.12
N SER A 43 13.24 0.04 9.41
CA SER A 43 13.54 -1.32 8.96
C SER A 43 12.75 -1.72 7.73
N LEU A 44 13.29 -2.66 6.95
CA LEU A 44 12.57 -3.32 5.86
C LEU A 44 11.33 -4.06 6.34
N LYS A 45 11.30 -4.52 7.60
CA LYS A 45 10.14 -5.21 8.20
C LYS A 45 8.90 -4.32 8.21
N THR A 46 9.05 -3.02 8.43
CA THR A 46 7.93 -2.07 8.38
C THR A 46 7.47 -1.86 6.94
N THR A 47 8.41 -1.74 6.00
CA THR A 47 8.12 -1.48 4.59
C THR A 47 7.53 -2.71 3.87
N SER A 48 7.85 -3.93 4.30
CA SER A 48 7.37 -5.17 3.68
C SER A 48 5.84 -5.32 3.71
N MET A 49 5.15 -4.59 4.59
CA MET A 49 3.69 -4.52 4.60
C MET A 49 3.12 -4.09 3.24
N TYR A 50 3.84 -3.26 2.48
CA TYR A 50 3.41 -2.81 1.15
C TYR A 50 3.51 -3.92 0.09
N VAL A 51 4.45 -4.86 0.24
CA VAL A 51 4.54 -6.06 -0.62
C VAL A 51 3.33 -6.94 -0.39
N THR A 52 2.95 -7.19 0.86
CA THR A 52 1.74 -7.97 1.15
C THR A 52 0.47 -7.28 0.65
N ALA A 53 0.39 -5.95 0.76
CA ALA A 53 -0.74 -5.17 0.28
C ALA A 53 -0.88 -5.25 -1.26
N GLU A 54 0.22 -5.08 -1.99
CA GLU A 54 0.27 -5.20 -3.45
C GLU A 54 -0.10 -6.62 -3.89
N GLN A 55 0.49 -7.66 -3.28
CA GLN A 55 0.15 -9.05 -3.64
C GLN A 55 -1.34 -9.33 -3.44
N ARG A 56 -1.94 -8.84 -2.35
CA ARG A 56 -3.39 -8.98 -2.13
C ARG A 56 -4.20 -8.26 -3.21
N MET A 57 -3.77 -7.09 -3.68
CA MET A 57 -4.42 -6.41 -4.81
C MET A 57 -4.31 -7.24 -6.08
N ARG A 58 -3.10 -7.71 -6.41
CA ARG A 58 -2.82 -8.54 -7.59
C ARG A 58 -3.69 -9.80 -7.62
N TRP A 59 -3.76 -10.54 -6.52
CA TRP A 59 -4.59 -11.74 -6.41
C TRP A 59 -6.08 -11.47 -6.60
N ARG A 60 -6.59 -10.33 -6.09
CA ARG A 60 -7.98 -9.93 -6.30
C ARG A 60 -8.30 -9.67 -7.77
N GLU A 61 -7.41 -9.00 -8.49
CA GLU A 61 -7.63 -8.71 -9.91
C GLU A 61 -7.52 -9.96 -10.78
N LEU A 62 -6.58 -10.87 -10.47
CA LEU A 62 -6.51 -12.19 -11.10
C LEU A 62 -7.80 -12.99 -10.89
N ALA A 63 -8.32 -13.03 -9.66
CA ALA A 63 -9.58 -13.73 -9.37
C ALA A 63 -10.76 -13.16 -10.19
N LYS A 64 -10.85 -11.83 -10.32
CA LYS A 64 -11.87 -11.19 -11.16
C LYS A 64 -11.70 -11.52 -12.64
N TYR A 65 -10.46 -11.55 -13.13
CA TYR A 65 -10.17 -11.92 -14.51
C TYR A 65 -10.66 -13.34 -14.83
N HIS A 66 -10.32 -14.31 -13.98
CA HIS A 66 -10.77 -15.70 -14.16
C HIS A 66 -12.29 -15.85 -14.04
N ALA A 67 -12.94 -15.12 -13.13
CA ALA A 67 -14.39 -15.13 -13.01
C ALA A 67 -15.10 -14.59 -14.28
N ARG A 68 -14.51 -13.60 -14.97
CA ARG A 68 -15.05 -13.11 -16.25
C ARG A 68 -14.91 -14.14 -17.37
N LEU A 69 -13.74 -14.77 -17.50
CA LEU A 69 -13.54 -15.83 -18.50
C LEU A 69 -14.54 -16.97 -18.34
N ALA A 70 -14.75 -17.45 -17.12
CA ALA A 70 -15.69 -18.54 -16.85
C ALA A 70 -17.18 -18.17 -17.03
N ALA A 71 -17.51 -16.88 -17.17
CA ALA A 71 -18.87 -16.41 -17.44
C ALA A 71 -19.12 -16.13 -18.93
N GLU A 72 -18.06 -16.11 -19.75
CA GLU A 72 -18.12 -15.97 -21.20
C GLU A 72 -18.13 -17.33 -21.94
N ASP A 73 -17.79 -18.42 -21.22
CA ASP A 73 -17.96 -19.83 -21.62
C ASP A 73 -19.38 -20.36 -21.30
#